data_AF-M5R9F5-F1
#
_entry.id   AF-M5R9F5-F1
#
_cell.length_a   1.000
_cell.length_b   1.000
_cell.length_c   1.000
_cell.angle_alpha   90.00
_cell.angle_beta   90.00
_cell.angle_gamma   90.00
#
_symmetry.space_group_name_H-M   'P 1'
#
loop_
_entity.id
_entity.type
_entity.pdbx_description
1 polymer ?
#
loop_
_entity_poly.entity_id
_entity_poly.type
_entity_poly.pdbx_seq_one_letter_code
_entity_poly.pdbx_strand_id
1 'polypeptide(L)'
;MGKRKMLGTLAVAITIVVLIIVAALLRIDNWSRDFAENSAAIEADYPDPVAMLDSRLQRWVADKSRWDIQSKTESDGTIEYKITRTTALFRFVDDIEVKLVPDDSGTNTRMHASSQSRVGKGDLGQNPRNLAELVNGLRVPHE
;
A
#
# COMPACT_ATOMS: atom_id res chain seq x y z
N MET A 1 -34.81 15.22 -29.01
CA MET A 1 -33.43 15.45 -28.55
C MET A 1 -32.49 15.38 -29.77
N GLY A 2 -31.85 16.48 -30.18
CA GLY A 2 -31.19 16.56 -31.50
C GLY A 2 -29.90 15.75 -31.62
N LYS A 3 -29.69 15.08 -32.77
CA LYS A 3 -28.52 14.21 -33.09
C LYS A 3 -27.16 14.85 -32.73
N ARG A 4 -27.02 16.18 -32.87
CA ARG A 4 -25.81 16.93 -32.47
C ARG A 4 -25.53 16.91 -30.96
N LYS A 5 -26.57 17.00 -30.12
CA LYS A 5 -26.42 16.86 -28.66
C LYS A 5 -26.00 15.45 -28.29
N MET A 6 -26.53 14.44 -28.99
CA MET A 6 -26.20 13.03 -28.78
C MET A 6 -24.74 12.69 -29.15
N LEU A 7 -24.25 13.20 -30.30
CA LEU A 7 -22.83 13.09 -30.68
C LEU A 7 -21.90 13.79 -29.68
N GLY A 8 -22.29 14.97 -29.18
CA GLY A 8 -21.52 15.70 -28.17
C GLY A 8 -21.39 14.92 -26.86
N THR A 9 -22.50 14.36 -26.35
CA THR A 9 -22.46 13.51 -25.14
C THR A 9 -21.66 12.23 -25.33
N LEU A 10 -21.73 11.60 -26.51
CA LEU A 10 -20.96 10.39 -26.80
C LEU A 10 -19.46 10.67 -26.85
N ALA A 11 -19.05 11.79 -27.48
CA ALA A 11 -17.66 12.20 -27.52
C ALA A 11 -17.10 12.46 -26.11
N VAL A 12 -17.86 13.18 -25.26
CA VAL A 12 -17.47 13.44 -23.87
C VAL A 12 -17.33 12.13 -23.08
N ALA A 13 -18.28 11.20 -23.23
CA ALA A 13 -18.22 9.90 -22.56
C ALA A 13 -16.97 9.09 -22.97
N ILE A 14 -16.66 9.06 -24.27
CA ILE A 14 -15.45 8.40 -24.79
C ILE A 14 -14.20 9.07 -24.22
N THR A 15 -14.13 10.40 -24.20
CA THR A 15 -12.98 11.11 -23.63
C THR A 15 -12.77 10.78 -22.16
N ILE A 16 -13.85 10.72 -21.36
CA ILE A 16 -13.76 10.32 -19.94
C ILE A 16 -13.21 8.90 -19.81
N VAL A 17 -13.72 7.95 -20.59
CA VAL A 17 -13.24 6.57 -20.59
C VAL A 17 -11.75 6.49 -20.97
N VAL A 18 -11.33 7.21 -22.01
CA VAL A 18 -9.92 7.26 -22.43
C VAL A 18 -9.04 7.84 -21.34
N LEU A 19 -9.47 8.91 -20.67
CA LEU A 19 -8.72 9.51 -19.56
C LEU A 19 -8.59 8.54 -18.37
N ILE A 20 -9.64 7.79 -18.05
CA ILE A 20 -9.60 6.75 -17.00
C ILE A 20 -8.59 5.65 -17.38
N ILE A 21 -8.62 5.19 -18.64
CA ILE A 21 -7.68 4.18 -19.14
C ILE A 21 -6.26 4.70 -19.07
N VAL A 22 -5.98 5.89 -19.61
CA VAL A 22 -4.63 6.50 -19.58
C VAL A 22 -4.15 6.67 -18.15
N ALA A 23 -4.99 7.17 -17.23
CA ALA A 23 -4.63 7.29 -15.82
C ALA A 23 -4.33 5.94 -15.16
N ALA A 24 -5.01 4.86 -15.55
CA ALA A 24 -4.70 3.51 -15.08
C ALA A 24 -3.37 2.99 -15.65
N LEU A 25 -3.12 3.18 -16.94
CA LEU A 25 -1.87 2.78 -17.60
C LEU A 25 -0.65 3.52 -17.04
N LEU A 26 -0.79 4.82 -16.75
CA LEU A 26 0.27 5.65 -16.16
C LEU A 26 0.65 5.26 -14.73
N ARG A 27 -0.18 4.46 -14.04
CA ARG A 27 0.19 3.96 -12.71
C ARG A 27 1.14 2.76 -12.78
N ILE A 28 1.18 2.04 -13.88
CA ILE A 28 1.92 0.77 -14.01
C ILE A 28 3.35 1.06 -14.47
N ASP A 29 4.30 0.93 -13.53
CA ASP A 29 5.70 1.27 -13.77
C ASP A 29 6.45 0.13 -14.46
N ASN A 30 6.08 -1.14 -14.22
CA ASN A 30 6.74 -2.29 -14.84
C ASN A 30 5.75 -3.40 -15.22
N TRP A 31 5.23 -3.30 -16.44
CA TRP A 31 4.27 -4.23 -17.02
C TRP A 31 4.66 -5.71 -16.93
N SER A 32 5.94 -6.07 -17.12
CA SER A 32 6.34 -7.48 -17.10
C SER A 32 6.32 -8.07 -15.70
N ARG A 33 6.76 -7.30 -14.69
CA ARG A 33 6.80 -7.74 -13.29
C ARG A 33 5.40 -7.75 -12.70
N ASP A 34 4.65 -6.66 -12.88
CA ASP A 34 3.38 -6.40 -12.22
C ASP A 34 2.24 -7.35 -12.70
N PHE A 35 2.43 -8.05 -13.82
CA PHE A 35 1.54 -9.14 -14.28
C PHE A 35 1.91 -10.52 -13.72
N ALA A 36 3.15 -10.73 -13.31
CA ALA A 36 3.68 -12.02 -12.88
C ALA A 36 3.79 -12.13 -11.35
N GLU A 37 4.15 -11.05 -10.67
CA GLU A 37 4.33 -11.00 -9.22
C GLU A 37 3.04 -10.54 -8.53
N ASN A 38 2.67 -11.24 -7.46
CA ASN A 38 1.53 -10.92 -6.60
C ASN A 38 1.95 -10.68 -5.15
N SER A 39 3.24 -10.43 -4.95
CA SER A 39 3.83 -10.10 -3.66
C SER A 39 4.98 -9.10 -3.84
N ALA A 40 5.30 -8.39 -2.76
CA ALA A 40 6.47 -7.52 -2.66
C ALA A 40 7.01 -7.55 -1.23
N ALA A 41 8.28 -7.22 -1.05
CA ALA A 41 8.89 -7.03 0.26
C ALA A 41 9.82 -5.81 0.24
N ILE A 42 9.94 -5.14 1.38
CA ILE A 42 10.83 -3.99 1.58
C ILE A 42 11.42 -4.04 2.99
N GLU A 43 12.62 -3.48 3.11
CA GLU A 43 13.26 -3.18 4.39
C GLU A 43 13.45 -1.67 4.50
N ALA A 44 13.22 -1.12 5.69
CA ALA A 44 13.42 0.30 5.97
C ALA A 44 13.92 0.49 7.40
N ASP A 45 14.97 1.29 7.55
CA ASP A 45 15.49 1.68 8.86
C ASP A 45 14.87 3.02 9.31
N TYR A 46 14.50 3.10 10.58
CA TYR A 46 13.94 4.29 11.21
C TYR A 46 14.81 4.70 12.39
N PRO A 47 15.12 6.01 12.54
CA PRO A 47 15.91 6.55 13.65
C PRO A 47 15.07 6.70 14.93
N ASP A 48 14.18 5.73 15.18
CA ASP A 48 13.20 5.74 16.25
C ASP A 48 13.24 4.38 16.97
N PRO A 49 13.12 4.34 18.31
CA PRO A 49 12.94 3.08 19.04
C PRO A 49 11.64 2.38 18.63
N VAL A 50 11.62 1.04 18.76
CA VAL A 50 10.48 0.19 18.33
C VAL A 50 9.15 0.69 18.89
N ALA A 51 9.10 1.04 20.17
CA ALA A 51 7.87 1.53 20.82
C ALA A 51 7.31 2.83 20.18
N MET A 52 8.18 3.70 19.68
CA MET A 52 7.78 4.94 19.04
C MET A 52 7.27 4.69 17.62
N LEU A 53 7.97 3.83 16.86
CA LEU A 53 7.52 3.43 15.53
C LEU A 53 6.22 2.63 15.60
N ASP A 54 6.07 1.76 16.60
CA ASP A 54 4.86 1.01 16.92
C ASP A 54 3.64 1.93 17.11
N SER A 55 3.81 2.94 17.97
CA SER A 55 2.77 3.95 18.23
C SER A 55 2.44 4.79 17.00
N ARG A 56 3.41 5.02 16.11
CA ARG A 56 3.20 5.73 14.84
C ARG A 56 2.44 4.86 13.85
N LEU A 57 2.79 3.58 13.74
CA LEU A 57 2.12 2.62 12.87
C LEU A 57 0.66 2.46 13.25
N GLN A 58 0.36 2.23 14.53
CA GLN A 58 -1.03 2.07 14.98
C GLN A 58 -1.89 3.30 14.68
N ARG A 59 -1.38 4.51 14.94
CA ARG A 59 -2.07 5.76 14.59
C ARG A 59 -2.29 5.91 13.10
N TRP A 60 -1.23 5.67 12.31
CA TRP A 60 -1.32 5.80 10.86
C TRP A 60 -2.34 4.81 10.26
N VAL A 61 -2.37 3.56 10.73
CA VAL A 61 -3.39 2.58 10.27
C VAL A 61 -4.79 3.02 10.69
N ALA A 62 -4.97 3.50 11.93
CA ALA A 62 -6.27 3.96 12.42
C ALA A 62 -6.83 5.15 11.60
N ASP A 63 -5.97 6.02 11.09
CA ASP A 63 -6.37 7.16 10.25
C ASP A 63 -6.73 6.75 8.80
N LYS A 64 -6.44 5.51 8.40
CA LYS A 64 -6.58 5.02 7.03
C LYS A 64 -7.74 4.04 6.92
N SER A 65 -8.88 4.51 6.41
CA SER A 65 -10.12 3.72 6.26
C SER A 65 -10.06 2.43 5.43
N ARG A 66 -8.94 2.16 4.76
CA ARG A 66 -8.72 0.97 3.90
C ARG A 66 -7.68 0.01 4.47
N TRP A 67 -7.15 0.29 5.65
CA TRP A 67 -6.13 -0.48 6.33
C TRP A 67 -6.69 -0.96 7.65
N ASP A 68 -6.38 -2.20 8.03
CA ASP A 68 -6.91 -2.78 9.26
C ASP A 68 -5.92 -3.75 9.90
N ILE A 69 -5.68 -3.61 11.21
CA ILE A 69 -4.78 -4.48 11.97
C ILE A 69 -5.56 -5.73 12.38
N GLN A 70 -5.16 -6.88 11.84
CA GLN A 70 -5.77 -8.17 12.18
C GLN A 70 -5.18 -8.75 13.46
N SER A 71 -3.86 -8.64 13.63
CA SER A 71 -3.17 -9.12 14.83
C SER A 71 -1.87 -8.37 15.05
N LYS A 72 -1.47 -8.30 16.32
CA LYS A 72 -0.17 -7.84 16.79
C LYS A 72 0.39 -8.88 17.76
N THR A 73 1.63 -9.27 17.56
CA THR A 73 2.38 -10.16 18.44
C THR A 73 3.68 -9.49 18.84
N GLU A 74 4.04 -9.58 20.11
CA GLU A 74 5.29 -9.02 20.63
C GLU A 74 6.11 -10.14 21.27
N SER A 75 7.37 -10.27 20.87
CA SER A 75 8.31 -11.26 21.39
C SER A 75 9.72 -10.71 21.33
N ASP A 76 10.46 -10.79 22.44
CA ASP A 76 11.88 -10.42 22.52
C ASP A 76 12.20 -9.01 21.96
N GLY A 77 11.35 -8.02 22.28
CA GLY A 77 11.49 -6.64 21.82
C GLY A 77 11.16 -6.43 20.33
N THR A 78 10.78 -7.49 19.63
CA THR A 78 10.30 -7.47 18.24
C THR A 78 8.79 -7.45 18.22
N ILE A 79 8.22 -6.63 17.32
CA ILE A 79 6.76 -6.56 17.12
C ILE A 79 6.43 -7.03 15.72
N GLU A 80 5.52 -7.99 15.62
CA GLU A 80 5.00 -8.52 14.37
C GLU A 80 3.52 -8.17 14.21
N TYR A 81 3.17 -7.69 13.02
CA TYR A 81 1.84 -7.25 12.65
C TYR A 81 1.34 -8.05 11.46
N LYS A 82 0.07 -8.43 11.51
CA LYS A 82 -0.71 -8.81 10.33
C LYS A 82 -1.74 -7.73 10.09
N ILE A 83 -1.64 -7.09 8.93
CA ILE A 83 -2.45 -5.98 8.50
C ILE A 83 -3.13 -6.40 7.19
N THR A 84 -4.34 -5.94 6.96
CA THR A 84 -4.96 -6.06 5.63
C THR A 84 -5.15 -4.69 5.01
N ARG A 85 -5.06 -4.64 3.68
CA ARG A 85 -5.43 -3.47 2.90
C ARG A 85 -6.47 -3.84 1.86
N THR A 86 -7.55 -3.07 1.81
CA THR A 86 -8.61 -3.23 0.80
C THR A 86 -8.48 -2.20 -0.32
N THR A 87 -8.36 -2.67 -1.57
CA THR A 87 -8.33 -1.82 -2.77
C THR A 87 -9.65 -1.05 -2.97
N ALA A 88 -9.60 0.16 -3.52
CA ALA A 88 -10.79 1.02 -3.58
C ALA A 88 -11.85 0.56 -4.60
N LEU A 89 -11.42 0.10 -5.78
CA LEU A 89 -12.33 -0.15 -6.91
C LEU A 89 -12.97 -1.54 -6.86
N PHE A 90 -12.15 -2.58 -6.73
CA PHE A 90 -12.59 -3.97 -6.75
C PHE A 90 -12.60 -4.64 -5.38
N ARG A 91 -12.18 -3.92 -4.32
CA ARG A 91 -12.15 -4.43 -2.95
C ARG A 91 -11.35 -5.72 -2.76
N PHE A 92 -10.36 -5.96 -3.61
CA PHE A 92 -9.34 -6.97 -3.36
C PHE A 92 -8.61 -6.67 -2.06
N VAL A 93 -8.35 -7.74 -1.30
CA VAL A 93 -7.68 -7.70 -0.01
C VAL A 93 -6.25 -8.20 -0.19
N ASP A 94 -5.31 -7.37 0.23
CA ASP A 94 -3.90 -7.69 0.30
C ASP A 94 -3.52 -7.90 1.78
N ASP A 95 -2.82 -8.98 2.06
CA ASP A 95 -2.26 -9.29 3.37
C ASP A 95 -0.87 -8.63 3.47
N ILE A 96 -0.63 -7.92 4.56
CA ILE A 96 0.60 -7.16 4.80
C ILE A 96 1.16 -7.62 6.14
N GLU A 97 2.37 -8.16 6.12
CA GLU A 97 3.10 -8.50 7.33
C GLU A 97 4.14 -7.43 7.59
N VAL A 98 4.19 -6.93 8.83
CA VAL A 98 5.19 -5.93 9.24
C VAL A 98 5.89 -6.44 10.49
N LYS A 99 7.22 -6.43 10.47
CA LYS A 99 8.08 -6.82 11.57
C LYS A 99 8.99 -5.67 11.95
N LEU A 100 8.90 -5.23 13.20
CA LEU A 100 9.71 -4.18 13.78
C LEU A 100 10.77 -4.82 14.66
N VAL A 101 12.04 -4.69 14.27
CA VAL A 101 13.19 -5.27 14.97
C VAL A 101 14.04 -4.13 15.54
N PRO A 102 14.35 -4.13 16.84
CA PRO A 102 15.27 -3.15 17.41
C PRO A 102 16.69 -3.41 16.90
N ASP A 103 17.48 -2.35 16.73
CA ASP A 103 18.92 -2.50 16.56
C ASP A 103 19.61 -2.87 17.88
N ASP A 104 20.91 -3.20 17.83
CA ASP A 104 21.69 -3.60 19.01
C ASP A 104 21.68 -2.54 20.13
N SER A 105 21.46 -1.27 19.78
CA SER A 105 21.40 -0.16 20.71
C SER A 105 20.00 0.09 21.30
N GLY A 106 18.96 -0.48 20.70
CA GLY A 106 17.55 -0.21 21.01
C GLY A 106 17.08 1.20 20.63
N THR A 107 17.91 1.97 19.92
CA THR A 107 17.60 3.37 19.55
C THR A 107 17.02 3.49 18.15
N ASN A 108 17.30 2.51 17.27
CA ASN A 108 16.80 2.47 15.92
C ASN A 108 15.94 1.23 15.72
N THR A 109 15.09 1.29 14.70
CA THR A 109 14.24 0.15 14.32
C THR A 109 14.46 -0.20 12.87
N ARG A 110 14.77 -1.48 12.61
CA ARG A 110 14.67 -2.06 11.28
C ARG A 110 13.28 -2.63 11.08
N MET A 111 12.56 -2.11 10.08
CA MET A 111 11.27 -2.62 9.66
C MET A 111 11.44 -3.54 8.45
N HIS A 112 10.95 -4.77 8.55
CA HIS A 112 10.72 -5.63 7.41
C HIS A 112 9.22 -5.64 7.11
N ALA A 113 8.82 -5.40 5.87
CA ALA A 113 7.42 -5.44 5.47
C ALA A 113 7.23 -6.21 4.18
N SER A 114 6.23 -7.08 4.14
CA SER A 114 5.81 -7.80 2.94
C SER A 114 4.33 -7.54 2.67
N SER A 115 3.94 -7.55 1.39
CA SER A 115 2.56 -7.39 0.96
C SER A 115 2.27 -8.46 -0.08
N GLN A 116 1.16 -9.18 0.06
CA GLN A 116 0.76 -10.25 -0.84
C GLN A 116 -0.75 -10.18 -1.11
N SER A 117 -1.14 -10.29 -2.38
CA SER A 117 -2.56 -10.32 -2.73
C SER A 117 -3.16 -11.71 -2.56
N ARG A 118 -4.37 -11.81 -1.97
CA ARG A 118 -5.11 -13.07 -1.86
C ARG A 118 -5.59 -13.62 -3.20
N VAL A 119 -5.71 -12.75 -4.21
CA VAL A 119 -6.11 -13.12 -5.56
C VAL A 119 -4.82 -13.39 -6.34
N GLY A 120 -4.49 -14.68 -6.54
CA GLY A 120 -3.20 -15.14 -7.06
C GLY A 120 -2.89 -14.88 -8.55
N LYS A 121 -3.22 -13.70 -9.09
CA LYS A 121 -2.85 -13.28 -10.45
C LYS A 121 -2.52 -11.79 -10.43
N GLY A 122 -1.32 -11.43 -10.92
CA GLY A 122 -0.78 -10.08 -11.13
C GLY A 122 -1.48 -8.90 -10.43
N ASP A 123 -0.76 -8.20 -9.57
CA ASP A 123 -1.33 -7.14 -8.74
C ASP A 123 -1.32 -5.74 -9.40
N LEU A 124 -0.86 -5.63 -10.65
CA LEU A 124 -0.66 -4.36 -11.36
C LEU A 124 0.20 -3.37 -10.55
N GLY A 125 1.16 -3.86 -9.77
CA GLY A 125 2.04 -3.08 -8.90
C GLY A 125 1.37 -2.65 -7.59
N GLN A 126 0.25 -3.26 -7.19
CA GLN A 126 -0.47 -2.85 -5.99
C GLN A 126 0.31 -3.12 -4.70
N ASN A 127 0.97 -4.27 -4.56
CA ASN A 127 1.76 -4.60 -3.37
C ASN A 127 2.95 -3.66 -3.18
N PRO A 128 3.78 -3.37 -4.21
CA PRO A 128 4.80 -2.33 -4.10
C PRO A 128 4.23 -0.96 -3.67
N ARG A 129 3.07 -0.56 -4.22
CA ARG A 129 2.42 0.71 -3.83
C ARG A 129 1.91 0.69 -2.40
N ASN A 130 1.41 -0.45 -1.90
CA ASN A 130 0.99 -0.60 -0.51
C ASN A 130 2.19 -0.37 0.43
N LEU A 131 3.31 -1.03 0.15
CA LEU A 131 4.54 -0.90 0.93
C LEU A 131 5.11 0.52 0.86
N ALA A 132 5.06 1.17 -0.30
CA ALA A 132 5.45 2.57 -0.43
C ALA A 132 4.54 3.51 0.37
N GLU A 133 3.22 3.28 0.37
CA GLU A 133 2.27 4.05 1.18
C GLU A 133 2.57 3.90 2.68
N LEU A 134 2.82 2.66 3.13
CA LEU A 134 3.19 2.35 4.50
C LEU A 134 4.49 3.08 4.90
N VAL A 135 5.59 2.87 4.16
CA VAL A 135 6.89 3.47 4.49
C VAL A 135 6.79 5.00 4.53
N ASN A 136 6.15 5.62 3.54
CA ASN A 136 5.99 7.07 3.52
C ASN A 136 5.12 7.58 4.68
N GLY A 137 4.11 6.80 5.08
CA GLY A 137 3.24 7.11 6.23
C GLY A 137 3.96 7.09 7.57
N LEU A 138 5.03 6.31 7.70
CA LEU A 138 5.80 6.16 8.93
C LEU A 138 7.02 7.07 9.00
N ARG A 139 7.41 7.74 7.92
CA ARG A 139 8.51 8.72 7.94
C ARG A 139 8.14 9.91 8.82
N VAL A 140 9.10 10.40 9.59
CA VAL A 140 8.96 11.66 10.32
C VAL A 140 8.90 12.79 9.27
N PRO A 141 7.92 13.71 9.33
CA PRO A 141 7.95 14.90 8.50
C PRO A 141 9.25 15.67 8.78
N HIS A 142 10.03 15.98 7.74
CA HIS A 142 11.07 17.00 7.88
C HIS A 142 10.34 18.34 8.08
N GLU A 143 10.52 18.95 9.26
CA GLU A 143 10.16 20.35 9.50
C GLU A 143 11.08 21.30 8.75
#